data_AF-A0A6J2WXD8-F1
#
_entry.id   AF-A0A6J2WXD8-F1
#
_cell.length_a   1.000
_cell.length_b   1.000
_cell.length_c   1.000
_cell.angle_alpha   90.00
_cell.angle_beta   90.00
_cell.angle_gamma   90.00
#
_symmetry.space_group_name_H-M   'P 1'
#
loop_
_entity.id
_entity.type
_entity.pdbx_description
1 polymer ?
#
loop_
_entity_poly.entity_id
_entity_poly.type
_entity_poly.pdbx_seq_one_letter_code
_entity_poly.pdbx_strand_id
1 'polypeptide(L)'
;MPSLLFCGPKLAACGIVLSIWGVIMLAMLGIFFSAKSAVLIEDVPFTEEDIRNDKNPPQTVYGLYNQVAINCFIAAAIYVAVGAVSLCQVRLNKRQEYLVQ
;
A
#
# COMPACT_ATOMS: atom_id res chain seq x y z
N MET A 1 -0.36 11.23 -28.91
CA MET A 1 -0.01 10.85 -27.52
C MET A 1 -0.83 9.61 -27.23
N PRO A 2 -0.23 8.43 -26.96
CA PRO A 2 -1.02 7.22 -26.81
C PRO A 2 -1.94 7.44 -25.61
N SER A 3 -3.23 7.57 -25.91
CA SER A 3 -4.29 7.71 -24.93
C SER A 3 -4.39 6.38 -24.20
N LEU A 4 -3.58 6.17 -23.16
CA LEU A 4 -3.64 5.00 -22.28
C LEU A 4 -4.84 5.16 -21.34
N LEU A 5 -6.01 5.36 -21.94
CA LEU A 5 -7.28 5.63 -21.33
C LEU A 5 -7.89 4.24 -21.02
N PHE A 6 -7.27 3.53 -20.10
CA PHE A 6 -7.62 2.15 -19.78
C PHE A 6 -8.88 2.07 -18.89
N CYS A 7 -9.29 3.19 -18.29
CA CYS A 7 -10.33 3.25 -17.27
C CYS A 7 -11.36 4.36 -17.59
N GLY A 8 -12.64 4.00 -17.70
CA GLY A 8 -13.73 4.97 -17.87
C GLY A 8 -13.86 5.92 -16.66
N PRO A 9 -14.48 7.11 -16.82
CA PRO A 9 -14.50 8.16 -15.80
C PRO A 9 -15.10 7.72 -14.44
N LYS A 10 -16.05 6.78 -14.44
CA LYS A 10 -16.63 6.22 -13.21
C LYS A 10 -15.68 5.26 -12.48
N LEU A 11 -14.93 4.44 -13.22
CA LEU A 11 -13.99 3.47 -12.65
C LEU A 11 -12.74 4.16 -12.10
N ALA A 12 -12.27 5.24 -12.75
CA ALA A 12 -11.18 6.07 -12.25
C ALA A 12 -11.52 6.79 -10.92
N ALA A 13 -12.77 7.25 -10.77
CA ALA A 13 -13.23 7.84 -9.50
C ALA A 13 -13.24 6.80 -8.36
N CYS A 14 -13.70 5.58 -8.63
CA CYS A 14 -13.64 4.47 -7.67
C CYS A 14 -12.18 4.12 -7.29
N GLY A 15 -11.28 4.09 -8.27
CA GLY A 15 -9.85 3.84 -8.06
C GLY A 15 -9.16 4.86 -7.15
N ILE A 16 -9.55 6.14 -7.21
CA ILE A 16 -9.03 7.17 -6.31
C ILE A 16 -9.48 6.94 -4.87
N VAL A 17 -10.76 6.64 -4.65
CA VAL A 17 -11.30 6.42 -3.29
C VAL A 17 -10.64 5.19 -2.64
N LEU A 18 -10.55 4.08 -3.38
CA LEU A 18 -9.89 2.86 -2.90
C LEU A 18 -8.39 3.08 -2.66
N SER A 19 -7.73 3.87 -3.52
CA SER A 19 -6.32 4.22 -3.34
C SER A 19 -6.09 5.02 -2.05
N ILE A 20 -6.87 6.08 -1.80
CA ILE A 20 -6.75 6.89 -0.58
C ILE A 20 -7.00 6.03 0.66
N TRP A 21 -8.05 5.21 0.64
CA TRP A 21 -8.34 4.28 1.73
C TRP A 21 -7.18 3.31 2.00
N GLY A 22 -6.67 2.68 0.94
CA GLY A 22 -5.53 1.76 1.01
C GLY A 22 -4.29 2.42 1.59
N VAL A 23 -3.93 3.62 1.12
CA VAL A 23 -2.75 4.36 1.63
C VAL A 23 -2.86 4.60 3.13
N ILE A 24 -4.01 5.07 3.62
CA ILE A 24 -4.18 5.39 5.04
C ILE A 24 -4.05 4.12 5.90
N MET A 25 -4.74 3.05 5.52
CA MET A 25 -4.70 1.77 6.24
C MET A 25 -3.29 1.17 6.27
N LEU A 26 -2.63 1.09 5.11
CA LEU A 26 -1.29 0.50 4.99
C LEU A 26 -0.20 1.34 5.65
N ALA A 27 -0.31 2.67 5.61
CA ALA A 27 0.63 3.54 6.31
C ALA A 27 0.49 3.42 7.84
N MET A 28 -0.73 3.37 8.36
CA MET A 28 -0.95 3.14 9.80
C MET A 28 -0.40 1.78 10.24
N LEU A 29 -0.67 0.71 9.49
CA LEU A 29 -0.12 -0.62 9.77
C LEU A 29 1.41 -0.61 9.73
N GLY A 30 2.03 -0.01 8.71
CA GLY A 30 3.49 0.10 8.61
C GLY A 30 4.12 0.81 9.81
N ILE A 31 3.49 1.87 10.32
CA ILE A 31 3.94 2.57 11.53
C ILE A 31 3.83 1.67 12.77
N PHE A 32 2.71 0.95 12.93
CA PHE A 32 2.53 0.05 14.08
C PHE A 32 3.50 -1.15 14.07
N PHE A 33 3.81 -1.70 12.88
CA PHE A 33 4.85 -2.73 12.73
C PHE A 33 6.26 -2.16 13.00
N SER A 34 6.56 -0.93 12.56
CA SER A 34 7.85 -0.27 12.85
C SER A 34 8.05 -0.01 14.35
N ALA A 35 6.98 0.35 15.05
CA ALA A 35 6.94 0.52 16.51
C ALA A 35 6.95 -0.79 17.29
N LYS A 36 7.01 -1.96 16.63
CA LYS A 36 7.06 -3.30 17.26
C LYS A 36 5.90 -3.53 18.24
N SER A 37 4.69 -3.15 17.86
CA SER A 37 3.50 -3.33 18.72
C SER A 37 3.22 -4.81 18.98
N ALA A 38 3.03 -5.15 20.27
CA ALA A 38 2.68 -6.51 20.71
C ALA A 38 1.28 -6.96 20.23
N VAL A 39 0.39 -6.02 19.91
CA VAL A 39 -0.93 -6.30 19.32
C VAL A 39 -0.83 -6.96 17.94
N LEU A 40 0.23 -6.67 17.19
CA LEU A 40 0.41 -7.12 15.80
C LEU A 40 1.29 -8.37 15.70
N ILE A 41 1.51 -9.06 16.83
CA ILE A 41 2.38 -10.23 16.89
C ILE A 41 1.77 -11.38 16.08
N GLU A 42 0.46 -11.59 16.15
CA GLU A 42 -0.23 -12.67 15.43
C GLU A 42 -0.19 -12.53 13.90
N ASP A 43 0.02 -11.31 13.39
CA ASP A 43 0.13 -11.02 11.95
C ASP A 43 1.55 -11.23 11.39
N VAL A 44 2.56 -11.35 12.25
CA VAL A 44 3.92 -11.63 11.82
C VAL A 44 4.05 -13.13 11.58
N PRO A 45 4.53 -13.58 10.41
CA PRO A 45 4.71 -15.00 10.13
C PRO A 45 5.88 -15.54 10.95
N PHE A 46 5.58 -15.98 12.18
CA PHE A 46 6.54 -16.69 13.00
C PHE A 46 6.62 -18.13 12.55
N THR A 47 7.84 -18.59 12.29
CA THR A 47 8.08 -20.01 12.10
C THR A 47 8.58 -20.60 13.41
N GLU A 48 8.15 -21.81 13.76
CA GLU A 48 8.58 -22.45 15.02
C GLU A 48 10.10 -22.67 15.08
N GLU A 49 10.75 -22.74 13.91
CA GLU A 49 12.20 -22.77 13.74
C GLU A 49 12.89 -21.44 14.13
N ASP A 50 12.24 -20.29 13.94
CA ASP A 50 12.76 -18.97 14.37
C ASP A 50 12.73 -18.84 15.90
N ILE A 51 11.77 -19.49 16.57
CA ILE A 51 11.63 -19.49 18.04
C ILE A 51 12.58 -20.51 18.68
N ARG A 52 12.74 -21.67 18.04
CA ARG A 52 13.48 -22.82 18.61
C ARG A 52 14.99 -22.76 18.35
N ASN A 53 15.41 -22.06 17.30
CA ASN A 53 16.82 -21.91 16.90
C ASN A 53 17.40 -20.53 17.24
N ASP A 54 16.64 -19.70 17.98
CA ASP A 54 17.06 -18.33 18.29
C ASP A 54 18.26 -18.34 19.25
N LYS A 55 19.45 -18.06 18.70
CA LYS A 55 20.67 -17.85 19.50
C LYS A 55 20.69 -16.47 20.17
N ASN A 56 19.88 -15.50 19.71
CA ASN A 56 19.81 -14.14 20.25
C ASN A 56 18.38 -13.56 20.23
N PRO A 57 17.45 -14.10 21.02
CA PRO A 57 16.16 -13.43 21.24
C PRO A 57 16.43 -12.07 21.88
N PRO A 58 16.04 -10.94 21.27
CA PRO A 58 14.87 -10.73 20.39
C PRO A 58 15.19 -10.19 18.98
N GLN A 59 16.45 -10.29 18.52
CA GLN A 59 16.91 -9.61 17.30
C GLN A 59 16.23 -10.13 16.02
N THR A 60 16.05 -11.45 15.93
CA THR A 60 15.40 -12.11 14.78
C THR A 60 13.95 -11.66 14.63
N VAL A 61 13.22 -11.60 15.75
CA VAL A 61 11.82 -11.13 15.81
C VAL A 61 11.71 -9.67 15.35
N TYR A 62 12.62 -8.81 15.80
CA TYR A 62 12.63 -7.41 15.34
C TYR A 62 12.95 -7.26 13.85
N GLY A 63 13.75 -8.17 13.28
CA GLY A 63 14.00 -8.23 11.84
C GLY A 63 12.74 -8.51 11.04
N LEU A 64 11.94 -9.50 11.47
CA LEU A 64 10.66 -9.87 10.86
C LEU A 64 9.64 -8.72 10.91
N TYR A 65 9.49 -8.06 12.07
CA TYR A 65 8.65 -6.87 12.20
C TYR A 65 9.04 -5.76 11.22
N ASN A 66 10.35 -5.50 11.09
CA ASN A 66 10.85 -4.49 10.18
C ASN A 66 10.61 -4.86 8.70
N GLN A 67 10.73 -6.14 8.36
CA GLN A 67 10.46 -6.63 7.01
C GLN A 67 8.99 -6.45 6.62
N VAL A 68 8.06 -6.82 7.51
CA VAL A 68 6.61 -6.62 7.29
C VAL A 68 6.28 -5.12 7.19
N ALA A 69 6.85 -4.29 8.07
CA ALA A 69 6.69 -2.84 8.01
C ALA A 69 7.11 -2.26 6.65
N ILE A 70 8.28 -2.65 6.15
CA ILE A 70 8.80 -2.21 4.86
C ILE A 70 7.85 -2.64 3.72
N ASN A 71 7.34 -3.86 3.74
CA ASN A 71 6.38 -4.34 2.75
C ASN A 71 5.08 -3.51 2.75
N CYS A 72 4.56 -3.17 3.93
CA CYS A 72 3.39 -2.29 4.06
C CYS A 72 3.66 -0.87 3.51
N PHE A 73 4.84 -0.30 3.76
CA PHE A 73 5.21 1.00 3.21
C PHE A 73 5.36 0.97 1.68
N ILE A 74 5.95 -0.10 1.13
CA ILE A 74 6.05 -0.28 -0.33
C ILE A 74 4.65 -0.40 -0.95
N ALA A 75 3.77 -1.20 -0.35
CA ALA A 75 2.39 -1.33 -0.81
C ALA A 75 1.64 0.01 -0.74
N ALA A 76 1.80 0.78 0.35
CA ALA A 76 1.25 2.14 0.45
C ALA A 76 1.76 3.05 -0.69
N ALA A 77 3.06 3.00 -1.00
CA ALA A 77 3.64 3.77 -2.11
C ALA A 77 3.05 3.37 -3.47
N ILE A 78 2.79 2.07 -3.70
CA ILE A 78 2.12 1.59 -4.91
C ILE A 78 0.70 2.16 -4.99
N TYR A 79 -0.06 2.16 -3.88
CA TYR A 79 -1.40 2.76 -3.88
C TYR A 79 -1.35 4.26 -4.17
N VAL A 80 -0.36 5.01 -3.68
CA VAL A 80 -0.16 6.42 -4.05
C VAL A 80 0.07 6.58 -5.55
N ALA A 81 0.93 5.75 -6.15
CA ALA A 81 1.20 5.80 -7.60
C ALA A 81 -0.07 5.50 -8.42
N VAL A 82 -0.85 4.49 -8.03
CA VAL A 82 -2.14 4.16 -8.66
C VAL A 82 -3.14 5.30 -8.53
N GLY A 83 -3.20 5.95 -7.36
CA GLY A 83 -4.04 7.14 -7.14
C GLY A 83 -3.65 8.32 -8.03
N ALA A 84 -2.35 8.58 -8.17
CA ALA A 84 -1.82 9.63 -9.05
C ALA A 84 -2.15 9.35 -10.53
N VAL A 85 -1.97 8.11 -10.98
CA VAL A 85 -2.34 7.68 -12.34
C VAL A 85 -3.86 7.81 -12.56
N SER A 86 -4.68 7.47 -11.57
CA SER A 86 -6.13 7.62 -11.64
C SER A 86 -6.55 9.10 -11.71
N LEU A 87 -5.89 9.99 -10.98
CA LEU A 87 -6.10 11.44 -11.05
C LEU A 87 -5.74 12.01 -12.44
N CYS A 88 -4.60 11.59 -13.00
CA CYS A 88 -4.21 11.94 -14.36
C CYS A 88 -5.27 11.49 -15.38
N GLN A 89 -5.80 10.26 -15.23
CA GLN A 89 -6.87 9.75 -16.10
C GLN A 89 -8.18 10.56 -15.96
N VAL A 90 -8.58 10.96 -14.75
CA VAL A 90 -9.77 11.80 -14.55
C VAL A 90 -9.59 13.18 -15.22
N ARG A 91 -8.41 13.79 -15.09
CA ARG A 91 -8.11 15.09 -15.73
C ARG A 91 -8.12 15.00 -17.26
N LEU A 92 -7.58 13.93 -17.83
CA LEU A 92 -7.58 13.70 -19.27
C LEU A 92 -9.00 13.41 -19.79
N ASN A 93 -9.78 12.57 -19.08
CA ASN A 93 -11.18 12.31 -19.43
C ASN A 93 -12.02 13.58 -19.42
N LYS A 94 -11.83 14.43 -18.41
CA LYS A 94 -12.50 15.74 -18.37
C LYS A 94 -12.12 16.60 -19.57
N ARG A 95 -10.83 16.69 -19.94
CA ARG A 95 -10.39 17.44 -21.12
C ARG A 95 -10.98 16.94 -22.45
N GLN A 96 -11.16 15.62 -22.61
CA GLN A 96 -11.77 15.05 -23.81
C GLN A 96 -13.27 15.37 -23.90
N GLU A 97 -14.02 15.36 -22.77
CA GLU A 97 -15.43 15.79 -22.75
C GLU A 97 -15.61 17.21 -23.31
N TYR A 98 -14.76 18.17 -22.95
CA TYR A 98 -14.85 19.57 -23.45
C TYR A 98 -14.50 19.74 -24.93
N LEU A 99 -13.83 18.77 -25.57
CA LEU A 99 -13.41 18.86 -26.97
C LEU A 99 -14.40 18.20 -27.94
N VAL A 100 -15.32 17.38 -27.42
CA VAL A 100 -16.35 16.67 -28.21
C VAL A 100 -17.69 17.44 -28.19
N GLN A 101 -17.82 18.43 -27.31
CA GLN A 101 -18.98 19.32 -27.19
C GLN A 101 -18.69 20.67 -27.87
#